data_AF-A0A924A1Z8-F1
#
_entry.id   AF-A0A924A1Z8-F1
#
_cell.length_a   1.000
_cell.length_b   1.000
_cell.length_c   1.000
_cell.angle_alpha   90.00
_cell.angle_beta   90.00
_cell.angle_gamma   90.00
#
_symmetry.space_group_name_H-M   'P 1'
#
loop_
_entity.id
_entity.type
_entity.pdbx_description
1 polymer ?
#
loop_
_entity_poly.entity_id
_entity_poly.type
_entity_poly.pdbx_seq_one_letter_code
_entity_poly.pdbx_strand_id
1 'polypeptide(L)'
;LVEVGEDGDAVRMDLAVKKHMEWYKGDGMYGDGANFHWDYYNSFVIHPMMLQIVEVQKKSNDQTAQFYDLVLSRSVRYAAVEERMISPEGTFPPIGRSLTYRFGAMQCLAMIALMKKLPEIINPAQVRSALSLVISNMIEPEGTFDKNGWLQIGFAGHQPNMAENYISTGSLYLCAVGMLPLGLPPSDPFWRDPSADWTSKKIWAGVDVPVDHSIA
;
A
#
# COMPACT_ATOMS: atom_id res chain seq x y z
N LEU A 1 5.08 -14.16 20.76
CA LEU A 1 4.20 -14.23 19.57
C LEU A 1 2.84 -13.69 19.95
N VAL A 2 2.06 -13.10 19.06
CA VAL A 2 0.60 -13.03 19.33
C VAL A 2 -0.18 -13.59 18.14
N GLU A 3 0.39 -14.55 17.39
CA GLU A 3 -0.35 -15.50 16.55
C GLU A 3 0.55 -16.71 16.26
N VAL A 4 -0.04 -17.86 15.88
CA VAL A 4 0.40 -19.29 15.95
C VAL A 4 0.34 -19.96 17.34
N GLY A 5 -0.70 -19.65 18.12
CA GLY A 5 -1.06 -20.41 19.33
C GLY A 5 -0.15 -20.22 20.55
N GLU A 6 0.76 -19.26 20.48
CA GLU A 6 1.79 -18.98 21.49
C GLU A 6 1.64 -17.57 22.04
N ASP A 7 1.99 -17.40 23.32
CA ASP A 7 1.90 -16.12 24.03
C ASP A 7 2.94 -15.09 23.60
N GLY A 8 2.61 -13.84 23.87
CA GLY A 8 3.33 -12.66 23.42
C GLY A 8 4.02 -11.90 24.51
N ASP A 9 5.06 -11.17 24.11
CA ASP A 9 5.57 -10.08 24.92
C ASP A 9 4.76 -8.82 24.61
N ALA A 10 3.65 -8.65 25.33
CA ALA A 10 2.75 -7.52 25.16
C ALA A 10 3.49 -6.18 25.32
N VAL A 11 4.46 -6.10 26.24
CA VAL A 11 5.23 -4.88 26.50
C VAL A 11 6.05 -4.47 25.27
N ARG A 12 6.75 -5.43 24.65
CA ARG A 12 7.55 -5.15 23.44
C ARG A 12 6.68 -4.78 22.25
N MET A 13 5.55 -5.45 22.07
CA MET A 13 4.62 -5.14 20.98
C MET A 13 3.98 -3.76 21.15
N ASP A 14 3.55 -3.44 22.35
CA ASP A 14 3.06 -2.12 22.74
C ASP A 14 4.07 -1.02 22.46
N LEU A 15 5.31 -1.23 22.88
CA LEU A 15 6.38 -0.26 22.73
C LEU A 15 6.63 0.04 21.24
N ALA A 16 6.62 -1.00 20.39
CA ALA A 16 6.81 -0.84 18.96
C ALA A 16 5.69 0.00 18.31
N VAL A 17 4.42 -0.27 18.65
CA VAL A 17 3.27 0.49 18.15
C VAL A 17 3.31 1.93 18.66
N LYS A 18 3.48 2.13 19.97
CA LYS A 18 3.58 3.46 20.61
C LYS A 18 4.71 4.28 19.99
N LYS A 19 5.86 3.65 19.71
CA LYS A 19 6.99 4.36 19.10
C LYS A 19 6.67 4.85 17.69
N HIS A 20 5.99 4.04 16.87
CA HIS A 20 5.55 4.49 15.55
C HIS A 20 4.49 5.60 15.64
N MET A 21 3.64 5.61 16.67
CA MET A 21 2.69 6.72 16.87
C MET A 21 3.39 8.08 17.05
N GLU A 22 4.57 8.12 17.67
CA GLU A 22 5.38 9.34 17.80
C GLU A 22 5.90 9.86 16.46
N TRP A 23 5.95 9.02 15.43
CA TRP A 23 6.44 9.38 14.10
C TRP A 23 5.33 9.75 13.13
N TYR A 24 4.08 9.84 13.57
CA TYR A 24 3.00 10.38 12.75
C TYR A 24 3.27 11.83 12.36
N LYS A 25 3.16 12.14 11.07
CA LYS A 25 3.45 13.47 10.50
C LYS A 25 2.19 14.21 10.04
N GLY A 26 1.03 13.59 10.18
CA GLY A 26 -0.24 14.13 9.72
C GLY A 26 -0.70 13.52 8.41
N ASP A 27 -2.00 13.65 8.16
CA ASP A 27 -2.67 13.24 6.94
C ASP A 27 -2.41 11.80 6.47
N GLY A 28 -2.41 10.86 7.41
CA GLY A 28 -2.14 9.45 7.13
C GLY A 28 -0.66 9.12 6.91
N MET A 29 0.26 10.08 7.03
CA MET A 29 1.68 9.86 6.81
C MET A 29 2.44 9.63 8.12
N TYR A 30 3.34 8.66 8.12
CA TYR A 30 4.34 8.42 9.16
C TYR A 30 5.75 8.67 8.63
N GLY A 31 6.67 9.09 9.49
CA GLY A 31 8.09 8.95 9.22
C GLY A 31 8.54 7.51 9.43
N ASP A 32 9.47 7.03 8.61
CA ASP A 32 10.25 5.82 8.87
C ASP A 32 11.35 6.11 9.91
N GLY A 33 10.91 6.53 11.10
CA GLY A 33 11.74 7.13 12.15
C GLY A 33 11.41 8.59 12.42
N ALA A 34 12.28 9.25 13.21
CA ALA A 34 12.07 10.63 13.62
C ALA A 34 12.04 11.61 12.43
N ASN A 35 12.89 11.37 11.43
CA ASN A 35 12.97 12.15 10.21
C ASN A 35 11.97 11.63 9.17
N PHE A 36 11.36 12.56 8.45
CA PHE A 36 10.48 12.20 7.34
C PHE A 36 11.31 11.87 6.10
N HIS A 37 11.12 10.66 5.58
CA HIS A 37 11.62 10.24 4.28
C HIS A 37 10.42 10.13 3.35
N TRP A 38 10.47 10.83 2.22
CA TRP A 38 9.38 10.77 1.24
C TRP A 38 9.61 9.63 0.26
N ASP A 39 9.21 8.44 0.71
CA ASP A 39 9.26 7.20 -0.03
C ASP A 39 7.96 6.40 0.19
N TYR A 40 7.91 5.18 -0.33
CA TYR A 40 6.74 4.31 -0.25
C TYR A 40 6.74 3.40 0.99
N TYR A 41 7.55 3.63 2.03
CA TYR A 41 7.53 2.78 3.24
C TYR A 41 6.21 2.83 4.00
N ASN A 42 5.47 3.95 3.88
CA ASN A 42 4.11 4.01 4.37
C ASN A 42 3.22 2.95 3.71
N SER A 43 3.45 2.65 2.44
CA SER A 43 2.78 1.59 1.71
C SER A 43 3.41 0.22 1.95
N PHE A 44 4.73 0.06 1.81
CA PHE A 44 5.40 -1.25 1.90
C PHE A 44 5.35 -1.89 3.29
N VAL A 45 5.50 -1.09 4.36
CA VAL A 45 5.77 -1.64 5.70
C VAL A 45 4.89 -0.99 6.75
N ILE A 46 4.91 0.34 6.86
CA ILE A 46 4.38 1.01 8.05
C ILE A 46 2.87 0.76 8.20
N HIS A 47 2.04 1.14 7.22
CA HIS A 47 0.59 0.90 7.35
C HIS A 47 0.23 -0.59 7.35
N PRO A 48 0.69 -1.42 6.39
CA PRO A 48 0.26 -2.82 6.37
C PRO A 48 0.65 -3.59 7.62
N MET A 49 1.90 -3.46 8.07
CA MET A 49 2.38 -4.24 9.21
C MET A 49 1.79 -3.70 10.51
N MET A 50 1.72 -2.38 10.68
CA MET A 50 1.14 -1.79 11.89
C MET A 50 -0.34 -2.14 12.02
N LEU A 51 -1.11 -2.10 10.92
CA LEU A 51 -2.53 -2.44 10.93
C LEU A 51 -2.76 -3.92 11.27
N GLN A 52 -1.97 -4.82 10.70
CA GLN A 52 -2.02 -6.26 11.04
C GLN A 52 -1.68 -6.51 12.51
N ILE A 53 -0.63 -5.86 13.04
CA ILE A 53 -0.24 -6.00 14.45
C ILE A 53 -1.39 -5.57 15.38
N VAL A 54 -1.97 -4.39 15.16
CA VAL A 54 -3.04 -3.89 16.04
C VAL A 54 -4.37 -4.63 15.83
N GLU A 55 -4.61 -5.23 14.67
CA GLU A 55 -5.76 -6.12 14.44
C GLU A 55 -5.65 -7.39 15.28
N VAL A 56 -4.48 -8.02 15.27
CA VAL A 56 -4.19 -9.21 16.08
C VAL A 56 -4.32 -8.89 17.57
N GLN A 57 -3.75 -7.77 18.04
CA GLN A 57 -3.90 -7.31 19.43
C GLN A 57 -5.36 -7.02 19.82
N LYS A 58 -6.16 -6.47 18.89
CA LYS A 58 -7.60 -6.23 19.12
C LYS A 58 -8.36 -7.54 19.33
N LYS A 59 -8.02 -8.61 18.60
CA LYS A 59 -8.63 -9.94 18.76
C LYS A 59 -8.27 -10.61 20.10
N SER A 60 -7.11 -10.29 20.67
CA SER A 60 -6.66 -10.85 21.95
C SER A 60 -7.11 -10.06 23.20
N ASN A 61 -8.01 -9.06 23.06
CA ASN A 61 -8.45 -8.17 24.15
C ASN A 61 -7.30 -7.45 24.89
N ASP A 62 -6.19 -7.15 24.20
CA ASP A 62 -5.07 -6.39 24.78
C ASP A 62 -5.44 -4.90 24.93
N GLN A 63 -4.84 -4.19 25.89
CA GLN A 63 -5.02 -2.74 26.08
C GLN A 63 -4.63 -1.93 24.83
N THR A 64 -3.77 -2.48 23.97
CA THR A 64 -3.37 -1.94 22.65
C THR A 64 -4.49 -1.95 21.62
N ALA A 65 -5.58 -2.69 21.84
CA ALA A 65 -6.77 -2.71 20.99
C ALA A 65 -7.33 -1.30 20.70
N GLN A 66 -7.03 -0.33 21.58
CA GLN A 66 -7.39 1.08 21.40
C GLN A 66 -6.81 1.73 20.14
N PHE A 67 -5.67 1.25 19.61
CA PHE A 67 -5.03 1.88 18.46
C PHE A 67 -5.59 1.42 17.12
N TYR A 68 -6.34 0.31 17.08
CA TYR A 68 -6.80 -0.25 15.81
C TYR A 68 -7.60 0.76 14.99
N ASP A 69 -8.59 1.42 15.58
CA ASP A 69 -9.45 2.34 14.84
C ASP A 69 -8.67 3.59 14.36
N LEU A 70 -7.66 4.02 15.14
CA LEU A 70 -6.77 5.13 14.77
C LEU A 70 -5.79 4.75 13.65
N VAL A 71 -5.17 3.59 13.72
CA VAL A 71 -4.27 3.11 12.66
C VAL A 71 -5.07 2.88 11.38
N LEU A 72 -6.24 2.24 11.50
CA LEU A 72 -7.12 2.02 10.36
C LEU A 72 -7.51 3.33 9.69
N SER A 73 -7.93 4.35 10.45
CA SER A 73 -8.30 5.65 9.85
C SER A 73 -7.14 6.31 9.11
N ARG A 74 -5.92 6.22 9.66
CA ARG A 74 -4.69 6.72 9.01
C ARG A 74 -4.31 5.92 7.77
N SER A 75 -4.42 4.59 7.80
CA SER A 75 -4.18 3.73 6.63
C SER A 75 -5.21 3.98 5.52
N VAL A 76 -6.48 4.14 5.87
CA VAL A 76 -7.55 4.50 4.93
C VAL A 76 -7.27 5.86 4.28
N ARG A 77 -6.80 6.84 5.05
CA ARG A 77 -6.40 8.13 4.48
C ARG A 77 -5.21 7.99 3.55
N TYR A 78 -4.15 7.30 3.97
CA TYR A 78 -2.98 7.10 3.11
C TYR A 78 -3.33 6.38 1.81
N ALA A 79 -4.17 5.34 1.85
CA ALA A 79 -4.68 4.67 0.66
C ALA A 79 -5.43 5.65 -0.28
N ALA A 80 -6.18 6.62 0.28
CA ALA A 80 -6.86 7.64 -0.51
C ALA A 80 -5.90 8.62 -1.21
N VAL A 81 -4.79 8.96 -0.54
CA VAL A 81 -3.70 9.76 -1.12
C VAL A 81 -2.98 8.96 -2.19
N GLU A 82 -2.67 7.70 -1.92
CA GLU A 82 -1.99 6.79 -2.85
C GLU A 82 -2.78 6.59 -4.14
N GLU A 83 -4.10 6.39 -4.06
CA GLU A 83 -4.97 6.30 -5.25
C GLU A 83 -4.93 7.58 -6.10
N ARG A 84 -4.84 8.76 -5.45
CA ARG A 84 -4.72 10.06 -6.14
C ARG A 84 -3.35 10.28 -6.78
N MET A 85 -2.30 9.65 -6.25
CA MET A 85 -0.95 9.72 -6.82
C MET A 85 -0.81 8.94 -8.14
N ILE A 86 -1.73 8.03 -8.44
CA ILE A 86 -1.74 7.29 -9.70
C ILE A 86 -2.16 8.25 -10.82
N SER A 87 -1.26 8.54 -11.75
CA SER A 87 -1.52 9.40 -12.90
C SER A 87 -2.62 8.82 -13.81
N PRO A 88 -3.26 9.60 -14.69
CA PRO A 88 -4.23 9.09 -15.66
C PRO A 88 -3.69 7.98 -16.58
N GLU A 89 -2.38 7.92 -16.76
CA GLU A 89 -1.66 6.91 -17.55
C GLU A 89 -1.35 5.65 -16.75
N GLY A 90 -1.72 5.58 -15.46
CA GLY A 90 -1.40 4.46 -14.59
C GLY A 90 0.08 4.40 -14.21
N THR A 91 0.69 5.56 -14.00
CA THR A 91 2.06 5.68 -13.48
C THR A 91 2.05 6.37 -12.12
N PHE A 92 3.15 6.28 -11.36
CA PHE A 92 3.30 7.00 -10.10
C PHE A 92 4.75 7.52 -9.97
N PRO A 93 4.99 8.56 -9.15
CA PRO A 93 6.33 9.14 -9.01
C PRO A 93 7.39 8.12 -8.56
N PRO A 94 8.52 7.96 -9.26
CA PRO A 94 9.60 7.07 -8.83
C PRO A 94 10.47 7.77 -7.77
N ILE A 95 9.92 7.98 -6.58
CA ILE A 95 10.59 8.67 -5.46
C ILE A 95 11.00 7.71 -4.34
N GLY A 96 12.13 8.02 -3.69
CA GLY A 96 12.61 7.28 -2.54
C GLY A 96 13.32 5.98 -2.87
N ARG A 97 13.51 5.15 -1.85
CA ARG A 97 14.22 3.87 -1.92
C ARG A 97 13.25 2.70 -2.11
N SER A 98 13.80 1.53 -2.43
CA SER A 98 13.07 0.26 -2.60
C SER A 98 12.09 0.24 -3.78
N LEU A 99 12.26 1.16 -4.74
CA LEU A 99 11.43 1.23 -5.95
C LEU A 99 11.48 -0.06 -6.78
N THR A 100 12.53 -0.87 -6.64
CA THR A 100 12.66 -2.16 -7.32
C THR A 100 11.59 -3.20 -6.90
N TYR A 101 10.81 -2.93 -5.86
CA TYR A 101 9.60 -3.69 -5.51
C TYR A 101 8.37 -3.33 -6.38
N ARG A 102 8.53 -2.42 -7.34
CA ARG A 102 7.55 -2.09 -8.39
C ARG A 102 6.17 -1.71 -7.81
N PHE A 103 5.13 -2.40 -8.28
CA PHE A 103 3.74 -2.18 -7.86
C PHE A 103 3.45 -2.64 -6.43
N GLY A 104 4.43 -3.22 -5.73
CA GLY A 104 4.36 -3.36 -4.27
C GLY A 104 4.26 -2.02 -3.56
N ALA A 105 4.66 -0.92 -4.23
CA ALA A 105 4.47 0.44 -3.72
C ALA A 105 3.00 0.79 -3.50
N MET A 106 2.04 0.01 -4.04
CA MET A 106 0.59 0.21 -3.87
C MET A 106 -0.03 -0.72 -2.80
N GLN A 107 0.79 -1.31 -1.93
CA GLN A 107 0.35 -2.30 -0.95
C GLN A 107 -0.75 -1.78 -0.02
N CYS A 108 -0.66 -0.55 0.47
CA CYS A 108 -1.64 -0.01 1.39
C CYS A 108 -3.02 0.13 0.73
N LEU A 109 -3.08 0.74 -0.46
CA LEU A 109 -4.31 0.81 -1.25
C LEU A 109 -4.89 -0.59 -1.54
N ALA A 110 -4.03 -1.52 -1.97
CA ALA A 110 -4.39 -2.91 -2.25
C ALA A 110 -4.96 -3.62 -1.00
N MET A 111 -4.34 -3.42 0.16
CA MET A 111 -4.78 -3.99 1.44
C MET A 111 -6.10 -3.38 1.91
N ILE A 112 -6.27 -2.05 1.85
CA ILE A 112 -7.51 -1.38 2.26
C ILE A 112 -8.69 -1.78 1.34
N ALA A 113 -8.43 -2.02 0.05
CA ALA A 113 -9.40 -2.60 -0.86
C ALA A 113 -9.80 -4.04 -0.45
N LEU A 114 -8.81 -4.90 -0.17
CA LEU A 114 -9.06 -6.27 0.33
C LEU A 114 -9.88 -6.27 1.63
N MET A 115 -9.59 -5.36 2.55
CA MET A 115 -10.30 -5.21 3.83
C MET A 115 -11.72 -4.61 3.66
N LYS A 116 -12.08 -4.15 2.45
CA LYS A 116 -13.33 -3.42 2.18
C LYS A 116 -13.48 -2.16 3.05
N LYS A 117 -12.37 -1.42 3.21
CA LYS A 117 -12.28 -0.20 4.02
C LYS A 117 -11.94 1.04 3.21
N LEU A 118 -12.07 0.98 1.88
CA LEU A 118 -11.89 2.15 1.03
C LEU A 118 -12.81 3.30 1.49
N PRO A 119 -12.36 4.58 1.41
CA PRO A 119 -13.22 5.72 1.67
C PRO A 119 -14.47 5.68 0.80
N GLU A 120 -15.60 6.21 1.29
CA GLU A 120 -16.88 6.19 0.57
C GLU A 120 -16.81 6.78 -0.85
N ILE A 121 -15.96 7.78 -1.04
CA ILE A 121 -15.75 8.44 -2.34
C ILE A 121 -14.90 7.63 -3.32
N ILE A 122 -14.27 6.53 -2.88
CA ILE A 122 -13.43 5.67 -3.70
C ILE A 122 -14.17 4.35 -3.97
N ASN A 123 -14.60 4.15 -5.21
CA ASN A 123 -15.25 2.92 -5.62
C ASN A 123 -14.21 1.78 -5.79
N PRO A 124 -14.44 0.57 -5.25
CA PRO A 124 -13.59 -0.60 -5.48
C PRO A 124 -13.20 -0.84 -6.95
N ALA A 125 -14.14 -0.68 -7.89
CA ALA A 125 -13.88 -0.87 -9.32
C ALA A 125 -12.91 0.16 -9.90
N GLN A 126 -12.83 1.37 -9.33
CA GLN A 126 -11.86 2.38 -9.77
C GLN A 126 -10.45 2.03 -9.29
N VAL A 127 -10.33 1.46 -8.08
CA VAL A 127 -9.06 0.92 -7.56
C VAL A 127 -8.61 -0.26 -8.41
N ARG A 128 -9.52 -1.17 -8.80
CA ARG A 128 -9.22 -2.25 -9.76
C ARG A 128 -8.64 -1.68 -11.05
N SER A 129 -9.31 -0.71 -11.68
CA SER A 129 -8.85 -0.11 -12.94
C SER A 129 -7.45 0.49 -12.80
N ALA A 130 -7.22 1.28 -11.75
CA ALA A 130 -5.95 1.97 -11.52
C ALA A 130 -4.81 0.98 -11.27
N LEU A 131 -4.99 0.03 -10.34
CA LEU A 131 -3.98 -0.97 -10.01
C LEU A 131 -3.68 -1.88 -11.21
N SER A 132 -4.69 -2.25 -12.00
CA SER A 132 -4.48 -3.08 -13.19
C SER A 132 -3.57 -2.38 -14.19
N LEU A 133 -3.79 -1.09 -14.45
CA LEU A 133 -2.95 -0.33 -15.38
C LEU A 133 -1.54 -0.10 -14.82
N VAL A 134 -1.40 0.21 -13.52
CA VAL A 134 -0.09 0.31 -12.85
C VAL A 134 0.69 -1.00 -12.98
N ILE A 135 0.06 -2.13 -12.67
CA ILE A 135 0.70 -3.45 -12.77
C ILE A 135 1.13 -3.70 -14.21
N SER A 136 0.25 -3.51 -15.20
CA SER A 136 0.55 -3.66 -16.64
C SER A 136 1.80 -2.86 -17.03
N ASN A 137 1.79 -1.56 -16.74
CA ASN A 137 2.87 -0.63 -17.07
C ASN A 137 4.21 -1.00 -16.40
N MET A 138 4.19 -1.75 -15.30
CA MET A 138 5.39 -2.15 -14.58
C MET A 138 5.88 -3.55 -14.94
N ILE A 139 5.03 -4.43 -15.47
CA ILE A 139 5.41 -5.81 -15.82
C ILE A 139 5.66 -6.02 -17.32
N GLU A 140 5.02 -5.23 -18.18
CA GLU A 140 5.13 -5.33 -19.63
C GLU A 140 6.41 -4.74 -20.26
N PRO A 141 7.12 -3.75 -19.66
CA PRO A 141 8.34 -3.24 -20.25
C PRO A 141 9.39 -4.34 -20.48
N GLU A 142 10.05 -4.27 -21.65
CA GLU A 142 11.10 -5.21 -22.04
C GLU A 142 12.20 -5.29 -20.97
N GLY A 143 12.68 -6.51 -20.72
CA GLY A 143 13.70 -6.76 -19.70
C GLY A 143 13.17 -6.82 -18.26
N THR A 144 11.85 -6.66 -18.03
CA THR A 144 11.29 -6.89 -16.68
C THR A 144 11.49 -8.33 -16.22
N PHE A 145 11.36 -9.29 -17.13
CA PHE A 145 11.67 -10.68 -16.89
C PHE A 145 12.93 -11.09 -17.64
N ASP A 146 13.74 -11.98 -17.05
CA ASP A 146 14.86 -12.62 -17.75
C ASP A 146 14.36 -13.73 -18.69
N LYS A 147 15.29 -14.35 -19.42
CA LYS A 147 14.99 -15.47 -20.33
C LYS A 147 14.36 -16.70 -19.65
N ASN A 148 14.43 -16.79 -18.33
CA ASN A 148 13.86 -17.89 -17.53
C ASN A 148 12.54 -17.48 -16.86
N GLY A 149 12.06 -16.24 -17.05
CA GLY A 149 10.84 -15.72 -16.44
C GLY A 149 11.02 -15.15 -15.03
N TRP A 150 12.25 -14.90 -14.57
CA TRP A 150 12.49 -14.26 -13.27
C TRP A 150 12.43 -12.74 -13.38
N LEU A 151 11.89 -12.08 -12.36
CA LEU A 151 11.95 -10.62 -12.26
C LEU A 151 13.42 -10.16 -12.25
N GLN A 152 13.70 -9.13 -13.03
CA GLN A 152 14.98 -8.44 -13.03
C GLN A 152 14.91 -7.17 -12.18
N ILE A 153 16.05 -6.82 -11.58
CA ILE A 153 16.21 -5.60 -10.80
C ILE A 153 15.88 -4.39 -11.68
N GLY A 154 14.90 -3.61 -11.26
CA GLY A 154 14.47 -2.38 -11.90
C GLY A 154 13.07 -1.96 -11.46
N PHE A 155 12.69 -0.73 -11.77
CA PHE A 155 11.35 -0.19 -11.56
C PHE A 155 10.41 -0.53 -12.73
N ALA A 156 10.90 -0.36 -13.96
CA ALA A 156 10.23 -0.70 -15.21
C ALA A 156 11.30 -1.18 -16.21
N GLY A 157 11.34 -2.49 -16.50
CA GLY A 157 12.43 -3.13 -17.25
C GLY A 157 13.61 -3.55 -16.36
N HIS A 158 14.82 -3.62 -16.94
CA HIS A 158 16.06 -3.93 -16.22
C HIS A 158 16.88 -2.66 -15.95
N GLN A 159 16.95 -2.24 -14.69
CA GLN A 159 17.57 -1.00 -14.23
C GLN A 159 18.41 -1.26 -12.96
N PRO A 160 19.55 -1.98 -13.08
CA PRO A 160 20.30 -2.49 -11.93
C PRO A 160 20.86 -1.41 -10.99
N ASN A 161 21.10 -0.20 -11.50
CA ASN A 161 21.59 0.93 -10.70
C ASN A 161 20.58 1.44 -9.65
N MET A 162 19.31 0.99 -9.73
CA MET A 162 18.28 1.29 -8.74
C MET A 162 18.31 0.36 -7.52
N ALA A 163 19.14 -0.70 -7.52
CA ALA A 163 19.23 -1.60 -6.38
C ALA A 163 20.00 -1.00 -5.20
N GLU A 164 19.39 -1.07 -4.03
CA GLU A 164 20.09 -0.98 -2.76
C GLU A 164 20.87 -2.28 -2.46
N ASN A 165 21.81 -2.21 -1.53
CA ASN A 165 22.73 -3.32 -1.18
C ASN A 165 22.04 -4.59 -0.66
N TYR A 166 20.78 -4.50 -0.23
CA TYR A 166 19.96 -5.62 0.25
C TYR A 166 19.02 -6.19 -0.82
N ILE A 167 18.97 -5.60 -2.02
CA ILE A 167 18.09 -6.06 -3.10
C ILE A 167 18.68 -7.30 -3.75
N SER A 168 17.82 -8.30 -3.93
CA SER A 168 18.10 -9.54 -4.65
C SER A 168 16.92 -9.87 -5.57
N THR A 169 17.10 -10.79 -6.52
CA THR A 169 15.99 -11.29 -7.35
C THR A 169 14.81 -11.79 -6.51
N GLY A 170 15.07 -12.44 -5.37
CA GLY A 170 14.02 -12.93 -4.47
C GLY A 170 13.21 -11.81 -3.84
N SER A 171 13.86 -10.71 -3.42
CA SER A 171 13.15 -9.59 -2.80
C SER A 171 12.23 -8.84 -3.76
N LEU A 172 12.47 -8.90 -5.08
CA LEU A 172 11.61 -8.25 -6.09
C LEU A 172 10.16 -8.73 -6.04
N TYR A 173 9.93 -9.97 -5.61
CA TYR A 173 8.60 -10.55 -5.49
C TYR A 173 7.75 -9.94 -4.37
N LEU A 174 8.33 -9.04 -3.55
CA LEU A 174 7.54 -8.15 -2.70
C LEU A 174 6.52 -7.39 -3.54
N CYS A 175 6.74 -7.16 -4.84
CA CYS A 175 5.74 -6.58 -5.73
C CYS A 175 4.35 -7.23 -5.61
N ALA A 176 4.28 -8.55 -5.38
CA ALA A 176 3.03 -9.31 -5.32
C ALA A 176 2.04 -8.81 -4.25
N VAL A 177 2.50 -8.08 -3.23
CA VAL A 177 1.60 -7.45 -2.24
C VAL A 177 0.69 -6.37 -2.86
N GLY A 178 1.03 -5.81 -4.02
CA GLY A 178 0.10 -4.94 -4.77
C GLY A 178 -1.10 -5.70 -5.35
N MET A 179 -1.05 -7.04 -5.37
CA MET A 179 -2.12 -7.92 -5.83
C MET A 179 -2.98 -8.49 -4.68
N LEU A 180 -2.88 -7.94 -3.46
CA LEU A 180 -3.71 -8.34 -2.32
C LEU A 180 -5.24 -8.43 -2.61
N PRO A 181 -5.85 -7.58 -3.45
CA PRO A 181 -7.26 -7.70 -3.83
C PRO A 181 -7.65 -9.03 -4.48
N LEU A 182 -6.70 -9.83 -4.99
CA LEU A 182 -6.98 -11.20 -5.46
C LEU A 182 -7.57 -12.11 -4.37
N GLY A 183 -7.45 -11.73 -3.08
CA GLY A 183 -8.15 -12.39 -1.98
C GLY A 183 -9.66 -12.12 -1.91
N LEU A 184 -10.20 -11.18 -2.69
CA LEU A 184 -11.64 -10.89 -2.75
C LEU A 184 -12.39 -11.95 -3.57
N PRO A 185 -13.63 -12.32 -3.19
CA PRO A 185 -14.41 -13.30 -3.94
C PRO A 185 -14.80 -12.77 -5.34
N PRO A 186 -14.97 -13.62 -6.36
CA PRO A 186 -15.32 -13.17 -7.72
C PRO A 186 -16.62 -12.34 -7.83
N SER A 187 -17.53 -12.48 -6.85
CA SER A 187 -18.77 -11.72 -6.77
C SER A 187 -18.61 -10.32 -6.17
N ASP A 188 -17.42 -9.96 -5.68
CA ASP A 188 -17.16 -8.67 -5.05
C ASP A 188 -17.34 -7.51 -6.06
N PRO A 189 -17.89 -6.36 -5.64
CA PRO A 189 -17.95 -5.15 -6.47
C PRO A 189 -16.60 -4.77 -7.09
N PHE A 190 -15.49 -5.03 -6.38
CA PHE A 190 -14.15 -4.83 -6.91
C PHE A 190 -13.93 -5.53 -8.24
N TRP A 191 -14.51 -6.72 -8.47
CA TRP A 191 -14.38 -7.51 -9.70
C TRP A 191 -15.58 -7.39 -10.64
N ARG A 192 -16.78 -7.35 -10.09
CA ARG A 192 -18.02 -7.47 -10.85
C ARG A 192 -18.48 -6.15 -11.48
N ASP A 193 -18.27 -5.04 -10.79
CA ASP A 193 -18.81 -3.76 -11.26
C ASP A 193 -18.00 -3.26 -12.48
N PRO A 194 -18.62 -2.50 -13.40
CA PRO A 194 -17.95 -1.97 -14.59
C PRO A 194 -16.68 -1.17 -14.23
N SER A 195 -15.70 -1.16 -15.13
CA SER A 195 -14.49 -0.35 -14.93
C SER A 195 -14.84 1.12 -14.75
N ALA A 196 -14.22 1.73 -13.75
CA ALA A 196 -14.39 3.14 -13.43
C ALA A 196 -13.05 3.87 -13.47
N ASP A 197 -13.08 5.16 -13.82
CA ASP A 197 -11.91 6.03 -13.73
C ASP A 197 -11.60 6.38 -12.26
N TRP A 198 -10.32 6.42 -11.92
CA TRP A 198 -9.82 6.82 -10.59
C TRP A 198 -9.71 8.34 -10.48
N THR A 199 -9.45 8.83 -9.26
CA THR A 199 -9.56 10.26 -8.93
C THR A 199 -8.72 11.15 -9.84
N SER A 200 -7.44 10.83 -10.03
CA SER A 200 -6.55 11.65 -10.87
C SER A 200 -7.03 11.68 -12.33
N LYS A 201 -7.42 10.53 -12.88
CA LYS A 201 -7.95 10.44 -14.25
C LYS A 201 -9.23 11.26 -14.45
N LYS A 202 -10.14 11.25 -13.46
CA LYS A 202 -11.34 12.10 -13.44
C LYS A 202 -10.99 13.58 -13.45
N ILE A 203 -10.08 14.02 -12.57
CA ILE A 203 -9.65 15.42 -12.47
C ILE A 203 -9.07 15.91 -13.79
N TRP A 204 -8.15 15.15 -14.40
CA TRP A 204 -7.54 15.51 -15.68
C TRP A 204 -8.51 15.48 -16.86
N ALA A 205 -9.63 14.76 -16.75
CA ALA A 205 -10.72 14.77 -17.72
C ALA A 205 -11.73 15.91 -17.49
N GLY A 206 -11.53 16.77 -16.48
CA GLY A 206 -12.44 17.87 -16.14
C GLY A 206 -13.74 17.42 -15.47
N VAL A 207 -13.77 16.21 -14.91
CA VAL A 207 -14.90 15.72 -14.11
C VAL A 207 -14.89 16.41 -12.75
N ASP A 208 -16.04 16.93 -12.34
CA ASP A 208 -16.21 17.53 -11.01
C ASP A 208 -16.04 16.47 -9.91
N VAL A 209 -15.13 16.74 -8.96
CA VAL A 209 -14.85 15.87 -7.82
C VAL A 209 -14.81 16.68 -6.52
N PRO A 210 -15.22 16.09 -5.38
CA PRO A 210 -15.13 16.79 -4.09
C PRO A 210 -13.70 17.21 -3.76
N VAL A 211 -13.58 18.32 -3.04
CA VAL A 211 -12.30 18.78 -2.47
C VAL A 211 -11.72 17.72 -1.53
N ASP A 212 -10.42 17.47 -1.65
CA ASP A 212 -9.68 16.57 -0.76
C ASP A 212 -9.35 17.29 0.56
N HIS A 213 -9.57 16.61 1.68
CA HIS A 213 -9.34 17.17 3.01
C HIS A 213 -8.44 16.26 3.84
N SER A 214 -7.54 16.87 4.60
CA SER A 214 -6.68 16.15 5.51
C SER A 214 -7.44 15.62 6.73
N ILE A 215 -6.95 14.52 7.29
CA ILE A 215 -7.35 14.11 8.66
C ILE A 215 -6.43 14.74 9.71
N ALA A 216 -6.97 14.98 10.91
CA ALA A 216 -6.23 15.48 12.06
C ALA A 216 -5.25 14.42 12.63
#